data_AF-A0A9P5SA09-F1
#
_entry.id   AF-A0A9P5SA09-F1
#
_cell.length_a   1.000
_cell.length_b   1.000
_cell.length_c   1.000
_cell.angle_alpha   90.00
_cell.angle_beta   90.00
_cell.angle_gamma   90.00
#
_symmetry.space_group_name_H-M   'P 1'
#
loop_
_entity.id
_entity.type
_entity.pdbx_description
1 polymer ?
#
loop_
_entity_poly.entity_id
_entity_poly.type
_entity_poly.pdbx_seq_one_letter_code
_entity_poly.pdbx_strand_id
1 'polypeptide(L)'
;MIWTLIRKPVTTTWWLTILAALDTYDYFHTSCYLVPLKCGRTHCTHYREVVLSGEDKHHFYDAFRMTKPQFDFVVNLIKNHSVFQKRWRKPQAPVEVQLKVALHRLTHDGSLSSLTAVGRQLGVSIGSVVRYTRRVSSALCAHVTNYIKWPTAEEKNTIKKHLGKGNFNDVIGAVDGTMIPVFRAPAF
;
A
#
# COMPACT_ATOMS: atom_id res chain seq x y z
N MET A 1 24.34 28.72 6.62
CA MET A 1 24.46 27.71 7.71
C MET A 1 24.21 26.35 7.09
N ILE A 2 25.26 25.53 7.00
CA ILE A 2 25.26 24.22 6.33
C ILE A 2 24.67 23.20 7.32
N TRP A 3 23.54 22.57 6.97
CA TRP A 3 23.05 21.41 7.70
C TRP A 3 23.55 20.14 7.02
N THR A 4 24.63 19.61 7.56
CA THR A 4 25.11 18.26 7.28
C THR A 4 24.14 17.26 7.90
N LEU A 5 23.26 16.66 7.10
CA LEU A 5 22.46 15.52 7.52
C LEU A 5 23.39 14.31 7.69
N ILE A 6 23.80 14.09 8.95
CA ILE A 6 24.57 12.94 9.39
C ILE A 6 23.80 11.66 9.04
N ARG A 7 24.45 10.79 8.27
CA ARG A 7 24.01 9.42 7.95
C ARG A 7 23.63 8.70 9.25
N LYS A 8 22.38 8.26 9.38
CA LYS A 8 22.09 7.10 10.24
C LYS A 8 22.17 5.83 9.37
N PRO A 9 22.94 4.81 9.77
CA PRO A 9 22.95 3.54 9.06
C PRO A 9 21.53 2.95 9.07
N VAL A 10 21.13 2.34 7.95
CA VAL A 10 19.89 1.57 7.85
C VAL A 10 20.06 0.38 8.78
N THR A 11 19.55 0.48 10.01
CA THR A 11 19.56 -0.64 10.95
C THR A 11 18.61 -1.73 10.45
N THR A 12 18.92 -2.97 10.79
CA THR A 12 18.22 -4.21 10.39
C THR A 12 16.74 -4.31 10.83
N THR A 13 16.17 -3.23 11.37
CA THR A 13 14.83 -3.13 11.96
C THR A 13 13.92 -2.12 11.25
N TRP A 14 14.34 -1.48 10.15
CA TRP A 14 13.49 -0.52 9.41
C TRP A 14 12.20 -1.12 8.81
N TRP A 15 12.14 -2.43 8.59
CA TRP A 15 10.90 -3.10 8.21
C TRP A 15 9.89 -3.16 9.37
N LEU A 16 10.35 -3.21 10.63
CA LEU A 16 9.47 -3.10 11.80
C LEU A 16 8.86 -1.70 11.90
N THR A 17 9.57 -0.65 11.48
CA THR A 17 8.98 0.71 11.42
C THR A 17 7.93 0.84 10.33
N ILE A 18 8.09 0.16 9.19
CA ILE A 18 7.06 0.11 8.13
C ILE A 18 5.84 -0.68 8.62
N LEU A 19 6.05 -1.85 9.25
CA LEU A 19 4.96 -2.63 9.83
C LEU A 19 4.23 -1.85 10.94
N ALA A 20 4.96 -1.15 11.81
CA ALA A 20 4.39 -0.28 12.83
C ALA A 20 3.63 0.91 12.22
N ALA A 21 4.13 1.50 11.13
CA ALA A 21 3.43 2.55 10.40
C ALA A 21 2.14 2.03 9.75
N LEU A 22 2.15 0.80 9.23
CA LEU A 22 0.96 0.14 8.70
C LEU A 22 -0.05 -0.22 9.79
N ASP A 23 0.41 -0.69 10.95
CA ASP A 23 -0.46 -0.94 12.11
C ASP A 23 -1.03 0.37 12.67
N THR A 24 -0.26 1.45 12.63
CA THR A 24 -0.69 2.80 13.03
C THR A 24 -1.70 3.37 12.03
N TYR A 25 -1.47 3.18 10.73
CA TYR A 25 -2.42 3.53 9.66
C TYR A 25 -3.71 2.72 9.77
N ASP A 26 -3.63 1.41 10.00
CA ASP A 26 -4.77 0.54 10.30
C ASP A 26 -5.53 1.02 11.53
N TYR A 27 -4.82 1.41 12.60
CA TYR A 27 -5.41 1.94 13.83
C TYR A 27 -6.16 3.25 13.58
N PHE A 28 -5.57 4.21 12.89
CA PHE A 28 -6.23 5.48 12.56
C PHE A 28 -7.44 5.28 11.63
N HIS A 29 -7.33 4.45 10.60
CA HIS A 29 -8.45 4.17 9.68
C HIS A 29 -9.60 3.39 10.33
N THR A 30 -9.30 2.50 11.27
CA THR A 30 -10.33 1.73 11.99
C THR A 30 -10.97 2.51 13.13
N SER A 31 -10.27 3.49 13.70
CA SER A 31 -10.75 4.33 14.81
C SER A 31 -11.55 5.56 14.36
N CYS A 32 -11.51 5.94 13.07
CA CYS A 32 -12.30 7.07 12.53
C CYS A 32 -13.81 6.81 12.41
N TYR A 33 -14.32 5.66 12.84
CA TYR A 33 -15.74 5.33 12.79
C TYR A 33 -16.25 4.89 14.16
N LEU A 34 -16.86 5.82 14.92
CA LEU A 34 -17.45 5.58 16.24
C LEU A 34 -18.83 4.90 16.21
N VAL A 35 -19.32 4.50 15.03
CA VAL A 35 -20.62 3.83 14.92
C VAL A 35 -20.53 2.68 13.90
N PRO A 36 -20.90 1.44 14.27
CA PRO A 36 -21.06 0.38 13.30
C PRO A 36 -22.23 0.71 12.38
N LEU A 37 -21.94 0.99 11.10
CA LEU A 37 -22.97 1.04 10.07
C LEU A 37 -23.61 -0.35 9.99
N LYS A 38 -24.91 -0.46 10.29
CA LYS A 38 -25.72 -1.63 9.95
C LYS A 38 -25.70 -1.79 8.43
N CYS A 39 -24.82 -2.66 7.95
CA CYS A 39 -24.64 -2.86 6.52
C CYS A 39 -25.71 -3.81 5.98
N GLY A 40 -26.67 -3.26 5.23
CA GLY A 40 -27.48 -4.05 4.31
C GLY A 40 -26.56 -4.76 3.31
N ARG A 41 -26.76 -6.07 3.14
CA ARG A 41 -26.06 -6.89 2.14
C ARG A 41 -26.55 -6.51 0.75
N THR A 42 -25.92 -5.55 0.10
CA THR A 42 -25.94 -5.51 -1.37
C THR A 42 -24.56 -5.87 -1.87
N HIS A 43 -24.43 -7.16 -2.22
CA HIS A 43 -23.34 -7.69 -3.01
C HIS A 43 -23.54 -7.18 -4.44
N CYS A 44 -22.78 -6.17 -4.87
CA CYS A 44 -22.64 -5.93 -6.30
C CYS A 44 -21.69 -7.01 -6.84
N THR A 45 -22.24 -8.17 -7.22
CA THR A 45 -21.48 -9.30 -7.77
C THR A 45 -20.78 -8.91 -9.06
N HIS A 46 -21.41 -8.04 -9.84
CA HIS A 46 -20.90 -7.54 -11.12
C HIS A 46 -19.53 -6.85 -10.99
N TYR A 47 -19.39 -5.90 -10.06
CA TYR A 47 -18.10 -5.22 -9.84
C TYR A 47 -17.01 -6.21 -9.44
N ARG A 48 -17.35 -7.14 -8.53
CA ARG A 48 -16.43 -8.17 -8.06
C ARG A 48 -15.97 -9.07 -9.20
N GLU A 49 -16.87 -9.51 -10.07
CA GLU A 49 -16.57 -10.41 -11.18
C GLU A 49 -15.69 -9.73 -12.22
N VAL A 50 -16.03 -8.51 -12.64
CA VAL A 50 -15.25 -7.75 -13.63
C VAL A 50 -13.86 -7.38 -13.12
N VAL A 51 -13.75 -6.89 -11.89
CA VAL A 51 -12.47 -6.42 -11.33
C VAL A 51 -11.60 -7.60 -10.90
N LEU A 52 -12.18 -8.67 -10.35
CA LEU A 52 -11.40 -9.86 -10.02
C LEU A 52 -11.06 -10.70 -11.26
N SER A 53 -11.82 -10.68 -12.35
CA SER A 53 -11.42 -11.38 -13.59
C SER A 53 -10.22 -10.70 -14.23
N GLY A 54 -10.19 -9.36 -14.22
CA GLY A 54 -9.13 -8.57 -14.85
C GLY A 54 -9.16 -8.63 -16.37
N GLU A 55 -10.32 -8.93 -16.94
CA GLU A 55 -10.56 -8.93 -18.39
C GLU A 55 -10.61 -7.50 -18.94
N ASP A 56 -11.23 -6.57 -18.20
CA ASP A 56 -11.22 -5.15 -18.53
C ASP A 56 -9.98 -4.46 -17.95
N LYS A 57 -9.09 -4.03 -18.84
CA LYS A 57 -7.83 -3.36 -18.49
C LYS A 57 -8.05 -2.04 -17.75
N HIS A 58 -9.08 -1.28 -18.12
CA HIS A 58 -9.35 0.04 -17.55
C HIS A 58 -9.82 -0.10 -16.11
N HIS A 59 -10.84 -0.94 -15.89
CA HIS A 59 -11.35 -1.23 -14.56
C HIS A 59 -10.30 -1.89 -13.66
N PHE A 60 -9.46 -2.75 -14.21
CA PHE A 60 -8.35 -3.37 -13.46
C PHE A 60 -7.32 -2.32 -13.02
N TYR A 61 -6.94 -1.41 -13.93
CA TYR A 61 -6.01 -0.34 -13.60
C TYR A 61 -6.60 0.64 -12.59
N ASP A 62 -7.87 1.02 -12.73
CA ASP A 62 -8.53 1.94 -11.79
C ASP A 62 -8.64 1.31 -10.40
N ALA A 63 -8.95 0.02 -10.31
CA ALA A 63 -9.07 -0.68 -9.04
C ALA A 63 -7.72 -0.91 -8.33
N PHE A 64 -6.66 -1.23 -9.07
CA PHE A 64 -5.39 -1.68 -8.49
C PHE A 64 -4.19 -0.77 -8.77
N ARG A 65 -4.37 0.31 -9.53
CA ARG A 65 -3.32 1.26 -9.99
C ARG A 65 -2.14 0.57 -10.68
N MET A 66 -2.39 -0.57 -11.31
CA MET A 66 -1.39 -1.33 -12.06
C MET A 66 -2.01 -2.11 -13.19
N THR A 67 -1.21 -2.40 -14.21
CA THR A 67 -1.62 -3.26 -15.32
C THR A 67 -1.59 -4.74 -14.91
N LYS A 68 -2.35 -5.60 -15.60
CA LYS A 68 -2.34 -7.06 -15.34
C LYS A 68 -0.94 -7.69 -15.40
N PRO A 69 -0.06 -7.37 -16.36
CA PRO A 69 1.31 -7.88 -16.37
C PRO A 69 2.15 -7.44 -15.15
N GLN A 70 2.01 -6.19 -14.71
CA GLN A 70 2.67 -5.70 -13.50
C GLN A 70 2.16 -6.42 -12.24
N PHE A 71 0.84 -6.65 -12.17
CA PHE A 71 0.24 -7.43 -11.11
C PHE A 71 0.80 -8.85 -11.08
N ASP A 72 0.87 -9.53 -12.22
CA ASP A 72 1.38 -10.90 -12.31
C ASP A 72 2.87 -10.99 -11.95
N PHE A 73 3.65 -9.96 -12.28
CA PHE A 73 5.03 -9.82 -11.82
C PHE A 73 5.10 -9.78 -10.29
N VAL A 74 4.27 -8.95 -9.64
CA VAL A 74 4.25 -8.83 -8.17
C VAL A 74 3.79 -10.14 -7.52
N VAL A 75 2.78 -10.82 -8.07
CA VAL A 75 2.35 -12.14 -7.59
C VAL A 75 3.51 -13.12 -7.62
N ASN A 76 4.23 -13.19 -8.75
CA ASN A 76 5.37 -14.08 -8.90
C ASN A 76 6.54 -13.74 -7.96
N LEU A 77 6.73 -12.46 -7.66
CA LEU A 77 7.73 -11.99 -6.71
C LEU A 77 7.42 -12.49 -5.28
N ILE A 78 6.16 -12.38 -4.84
CA ILE A 78 5.80 -12.62 -3.43
C ILE A 78 5.26 -14.03 -3.14
N LYS A 79 4.86 -14.81 -4.16
CA LYS A 79 4.14 -16.10 -3.96
C LYS A 79 4.85 -17.12 -3.07
N ASN A 80 6.18 -17.09 -3.04
CA ASN A 80 7.00 -18.04 -2.28
C ASN A 80 7.30 -17.56 -0.84
N HIS A 81 6.80 -16.38 -0.45
CA HIS A 81 7.03 -15.84 0.90
C HIS A 81 6.35 -16.72 1.96
N SER A 82 7.01 -16.91 3.11
CA SER A 82 6.57 -17.82 4.18
C SER A 82 5.19 -17.50 4.76
N VAL A 83 4.73 -16.25 4.62
CA VAL A 83 3.40 -15.79 5.06
C VAL A 83 2.23 -16.34 4.23
N PHE A 84 2.51 -16.89 3.04
CA PHE A 84 1.53 -17.53 2.16
C PHE A 84 1.53 -19.06 2.26
N GLN A 85 2.45 -19.63 3.02
CA GLN A 85 2.52 -21.07 3.23
C GLN A 85 1.39 -21.54 4.17
N LYS A 86 0.77 -22.67 3.83
CA LYS A 86 -0.30 -23.29 4.63
C LYS A 86 0.28 -23.73 5.98
N ARG A 87 -0.14 -23.08 7.07
CA ARG A 87 0.23 -23.48 8.45
C ARG A 87 -0.71 -24.52 9.07
N TRP A 88 -1.91 -24.72 8.50
CA TRP A 88 -2.97 -25.53 9.10
C TRP A 88 -3.79 -26.29 8.04
N ARG A 89 -4.69 -27.17 8.49
CA ARG A 89 -5.57 -28.01 7.65
C ARG A 89 -6.44 -27.22 6.65
N LYS A 90 -6.69 -25.94 6.88
CA LYS A 90 -7.49 -25.09 5.98
C LYS A 90 -6.58 -24.42 4.93
N PRO A 91 -6.87 -24.57 3.62
CA PRO A 91 -6.12 -23.88 2.59
C PRO A 91 -6.29 -22.36 2.73
N GLN A 92 -5.18 -21.63 2.59
CA GLN A 92 -5.20 -20.18 2.47
C GLN A 92 -5.72 -19.78 1.08
N ALA A 93 -6.36 -18.62 0.97
CA ALA A 93 -6.76 -18.08 -0.33
C ALA A 93 -5.53 -17.88 -1.25
N PRO A 94 -5.71 -17.96 -2.59
CA PRO A 94 -4.63 -17.71 -3.53
C PRO A 94 -3.95 -16.35 -3.28
N VAL A 95 -2.64 -16.27 -3.56
CA VAL A 95 -1.85 -15.04 -3.37
C VAL A 95 -2.43 -13.91 -4.22
N GLU A 96 -2.88 -14.21 -5.43
CA GLU A 96 -3.55 -13.25 -6.33
C GLU A 96 -4.78 -12.60 -5.68
N VAL A 97 -5.63 -13.39 -5.01
CA VAL A 97 -6.83 -12.87 -4.33
C VAL A 97 -6.43 -11.98 -3.16
N GLN A 98 -5.44 -12.41 -2.37
CA GLN A 98 -4.94 -11.62 -1.25
C GLN A 98 -4.32 -10.29 -1.73
N LEU A 99 -3.57 -10.33 -2.84
CA LEU A 99 -2.96 -9.15 -3.44
C LEU A 99 -4.01 -8.19 -3.99
N LYS A 100 -5.04 -8.67 -4.70
CA LYS A 100 -6.15 -7.82 -5.17
C LYS A 100 -6.85 -7.11 -4.02
N VAL A 101 -7.18 -7.82 -2.94
CA VAL A 101 -7.80 -7.22 -1.75
C VAL A 101 -6.90 -6.19 -1.08
N ALA A 102 -5.61 -6.51 -0.94
CA ALA A 102 -4.64 -5.59 -0.33
C ALA A 102 -4.46 -4.33 -1.18
N LEU A 103 -4.29 -4.48 -2.50
CA LEU A 103 -4.13 -3.36 -3.41
C LEU A 103 -5.38 -2.49 -3.43
N HIS A 104 -6.56 -3.07 -3.62
CA HIS A 104 -7.81 -2.31 -3.61
C HIS A 104 -7.96 -1.45 -2.34
N ARG A 105 -7.58 -2.00 -1.19
CA ARG A 105 -7.56 -1.25 0.07
C ARG A 105 -6.53 -0.11 0.09
N LEU A 106 -5.33 -0.33 -0.44
CA LEU A 106 -4.21 0.62 -0.38
C LEU A 106 -4.25 1.68 -1.48
N THR A 107 -4.97 1.43 -2.57
CA THR A 107 -5.04 2.32 -3.74
C THR A 107 -6.16 3.34 -3.67
N HIS A 108 -7.12 3.14 -2.77
CA HIS A 108 -8.26 4.02 -2.58
C HIS A 108 -8.13 4.76 -1.24
N ASP A 109 -8.65 5.98 -1.19
CA ASP A 109 -8.70 6.78 0.03
C ASP A 109 -10.13 6.91 0.56
N GLY A 110 -10.24 7.36 1.81
CA GLY A 110 -11.52 7.68 2.44
C GLY A 110 -12.41 6.47 2.74
N SER A 111 -13.69 6.55 2.36
CA SER A 111 -14.69 5.51 2.67
C SER A 111 -14.48 4.22 1.87
N LEU A 112 -13.83 4.31 0.70
CA LEU A 112 -13.59 3.18 -0.20
C LEU A 112 -12.49 2.24 0.32
N SER A 113 -11.55 2.71 1.14
CA SER A 113 -10.54 1.88 1.82
C SER A 113 -10.96 1.35 3.18
N SER A 114 -12.17 1.68 3.64
CA SER A 114 -12.71 1.12 4.87
C SER A 114 -12.85 -0.40 4.75
N LEU A 115 -12.53 -1.13 5.82
CA LEU A 115 -12.54 -2.60 5.82
C LEU A 115 -13.91 -3.17 5.44
N THR A 116 -14.97 -2.46 5.84
CA THR A 116 -16.37 -2.80 5.53
C THR A 116 -16.69 -2.59 4.06
N ALA A 117 -16.26 -1.48 3.45
CA ALA A 117 -16.46 -1.21 2.03
C ALA A 117 -15.70 -2.23 1.16
N VAL A 118 -14.41 -2.44 1.43
CA VAL A 118 -13.57 -3.42 0.71
C VAL A 118 -14.16 -4.83 0.85
N GLY A 119 -14.56 -5.21 2.06
CA GLY A 119 -15.18 -6.51 2.32
C GLY A 119 -16.47 -6.73 1.52
N ARG A 120 -17.33 -5.71 1.45
CA ARG A 120 -18.57 -5.74 0.67
C ARG A 120 -18.31 -5.79 -0.83
N GLN A 121 -17.37 -4.98 -1.32
CA GLN A 121 -17.06 -4.83 -2.74
C GLN A 121 -16.39 -6.06 -3.33
N LEU A 122 -15.51 -6.72 -2.55
CA LEU A 122 -14.77 -7.91 -3.00
C LEU A 122 -15.34 -9.23 -2.49
N GLY A 123 -16.40 -9.18 -1.66
CA GLY A 123 -17.06 -10.37 -1.13
C GLY A 123 -16.20 -11.15 -0.12
N VAL A 124 -15.42 -10.44 0.70
CA VAL A 124 -14.53 -11.03 1.71
C VAL A 124 -14.89 -10.53 3.11
N SER A 125 -14.66 -11.36 4.13
CA SER A 125 -14.89 -10.93 5.52
C SER A 125 -13.93 -9.81 5.92
N ILE A 126 -14.35 -8.93 6.83
CA ILE A 126 -13.52 -7.84 7.39
C ILE A 126 -12.18 -8.39 7.93
N GLY A 127 -12.24 -9.51 8.67
CA GLY A 127 -11.03 -10.16 9.19
C GLY A 127 -10.11 -10.71 8.09
N SER A 128 -10.67 -11.11 6.95
CA SER A 128 -9.89 -11.50 5.77
C SER A 128 -9.20 -10.30 5.15
N VAL A 129 -9.87 -9.15 5.02
CA VAL A 129 -9.26 -7.91 4.49
C VAL A 129 -8.01 -7.56 5.27
N VAL A 130 -8.13 -7.43 6.60
CA VAL A 130 -6.99 -7.10 7.49
C VAL A 130 -5.85 -8.12 7.33
N ARG A 131 -6.18 -9.41 7.35
CA ARG A 131 -5.18 -10.48 7.25
C ARG A 131 -4.47 -10.50 5.90
N TYR A 132 -5.20 -10.24 4.81
CA TYR A 132 -4.65 -10.22 3.46
C TYR A 132 -3.74 -9.01 3.28
N THR A 133 -4.18 -7.82 3.70
CA THR A 133 -3.35 -6.61 3.66
C THR A 133 -2.06 -6.81 4.45
N ARG A 134 -2.13 -7.26 5.71
CA ARG A 134 -0.92 -7.48 6.52
C ARG A 134 0.06 -8.46 5.90
N ARG A 135 -0.42 -9.57 5.33
CA ARG A 135 0.44 -10.58 4.68
C ARG A 135 1.10 -10.05 3.43
N VAL A 136 0.35 -9.37 2.58
CA VAL A 136 0.86 -8.76 1.35
C VAL A 136 1.87 -7.68 1.69
N SER A 137 1.56 -6.78 2.62
CA SER A 137 2.49 -5.75 3.07
C SER A 137 3.77 -6.35 3.64
N SER A 138 3.68 -7.38 4.48
CA SER A 138 4.85 -8.08 5.02
C SER A 138 5.72 -8.70 3.90
N ALA A 139 5.10 -9.35 2.92
CA ALA A 139 5.83 -9.94 1.80
C ALA A 139 6.49 -8.87 0.91
N LEU A 140 5.79 -7.75 0.62
CA LEU A 140 6.35 -6.64 -0.14
C LEU A 140 7.50 -5.96 0.61
N CYS A 141 7.37 -5.77 1.92
CA CYS A 141 8.41 -5.18 2.77
C CYS A 141 9.73 -5.97 2.73
N ALA A 142 9.67 -7.29 2.54
CA ALA A 142 10.86 -8.12 2.38
C ALA A 142 11.68 -7.80 1.12
N HIS A 143 11.07 -7.15 0.11
CA HIS A 143 11.74 -6.76 -1.13
C HIS A 143 12.07 -5.26 -1.21
N VAL A 144 11.64 -4.44 -0.24
CA VAL A 144 11.79 -2.97 -0.29
C VAL A 144 13.23 -2.53 -0.53
N THR A 145 14.22 -3.18 0.10
CA THR A 145 15.64 -2.84 -0.04
C THR A 145 16.20 -3.03 -1.45
N ASN A 146 15.56 -3.87 -2.27
CA ASN A 146 15.97 -4.11 -3.66
C ASN A 146 15.53 -2.96 -4.58
N TYR A 147 14.40 -2.32 -4.27
CA TYR A 147 13.74 -1.35 -5.15
C TYR A 147 13.79 0.09 -4.62
N ILE A 148 13.72 0.29 -3.31
CA ILE A 148 13.72 1.61 -2.67
C ILE A 148 15.10 1.84 -2.06
N LYS A 149 15.92 2.62 -2.75
CA LYS A 149 17.27 3.01 -2.31
C LYS A 149 17.38 4.53 -2.31
N TRP A 150 18.17 5.04 -1.37
CA TRP A 150 18.56 6.45 -1.43
C TRP A 150 19.42 6.68 -2.69
N PRO A 151 19.12 7.70 -3.50
CA PRO A 151 19.92 7.99 -4.68
C PRO A 151 21.36 8.33 -4.30
N THR A 152 22.29 7.87 -5.13
CA THR A 152 23.72 8.22 -5.10
C THR A 152 23.94 9.70 -5.41
N ALA A 153 25.15 10.21 -5.19
CA ALA A 153 25.48 11.61 -5.50
C ALA A 153 25.26 11.93 -6.99
N GLU A 154 25.59 10.98 -7.88
CA GLU A 154 25.41 11.12 -9.32
C GLU A 154 23.93 11.12 -9.72
N GLU A 155 23.13 10.20 -9.16
CA GLU A 155 21.68 10.15 -9.38
C GLU A 155 20.99 11.41 -8.84
N LYS A 156 21.40 11.90 -7.65
CA LYS A 156 20.88 13.17 -7.09
C LYS A 156 21.14 14.34 -8.03
N ASN A 157 22.35 14.45 -8.59
CA ASN A 157 22.68 15.52 -9.54
C ASN A 157 21.83 15.41 -10.82
N THR A 158 21.61 14.19 -11.29
CA THR A 158 20.74 13.92 -12.45
C THR A 158 19.30 14.33 -12.17
N ILE A 159 18.76 13.96 -11.01
CA ILE A 159 17.40 14.32 -10.59
C ILE A 159 17.26 15.83 -10.45
N LYS A 160 18.21 16.50 -9.78
CA LYS A 160 18.22 17.97 -9.63
C LYS A 160 18.22 18.68 -10.97
N LYS A 161 19.06 18.23 -11.91
CA LYS A 161 19.12 18.80 -13.27
C LYS A 161 17.80 18.61 -14.03
N HIS A 162 17.17 17.45 -13.85
CA HIS A 162 15.89 17.16 -14.49
C HIS A 162 14.76 18.02 -13.90
N LEU A 163 14.63 18.07 -12.58
CA LEU A 163 13.59 18.82 -11.87
C LEU A 163 13.80 20.35 -11.95
N GLY A 164 15.05 20.81 -12.04
CA GLY A 164 15.39 22.21 -12.27
C GLY A 164 14.81 22.77 -13.57
N LYS A 165 14.55 21.93 -14.59
CA LYS A 165 13.83 22.36 -15.81
C LYS A 165 12.40 22.86 -15.53
N GLY A 166 11.80 22.36 -14.46
CA GLY A 166 10.48 22.77 -13.97
C GLY A 166 10.52 23.81 -12.85
N ASN A 167 11.65 24.52 -12.67
CA ASN A 167 11.91 25.47 -11.58
C ASN A 167 11.99 24.85 -10.17
N PHE A 168 12.16 23.53 -10.06
CA PHE A 168 12.40 22.83 -8.80
C PHE A 168 13.90 22.63 -8.57
N ASN A 169 14.61 23.73 -8.32
CA ASN A 169 16.06 23.72 -8.07
C ASN A 169 16.38 22.97 -6.77
N ASP A 170 17.48 22.21 -6.79
CA ASP A 170 17.97 21.41 -5.66
C ASP A 170 17.03 20.32 -5.11
N VAL A 171 15.91 20.04 -5.76
CA VAL A 171 14.99 18.96 -5.40
C VAL A 171 15.56 17.61 -5.91
N ILE A 172 15.60 16.62 -5.03
CA ILE A 172 16.10 15.26 -5.32
C ILE A 172 14.98 14.19 -5.35
N GLY A 173 13.74 14.62 -5.23
CA GLY A 173 12.54 13.78 -5.26
C GLY A 173 11.34 14.51 -4.67
N ALA A 174 10.14 14.08 -5.04
CA ALA A 174 8.89 14.48 -4.42
C ALA A 174 8.17 13.22 -3.95
N VAL A 175 7.66 13.26 -2.73
CA VAL A 175 6.80 12.20 -2.19
C VAL A 175 5.43 12.85 -2.04
N ASP A 176 4.42 12.26 -2.68
CA ASP A 176 3.06 12.71 -2.48
C ASP A 176 2.69 12.49 -1.01
N GLY A 177 2.28 13.58 -0.36
CA GLY A 177 2.07 13.63 1.08
C GLY A 177 0.59 13.69 1.38
N THR A 178 0.10 12.82 2.26
CA THR A 178 -1.16 13.05 2.95
C THR A 178 -1.12 14.43 3.59
N MET A 179 -2.08 15.30 3.27
CA MET A 179 -2.32 16.52 4.04
C MET A 179 -2.65 16.12 5.48
N ILE A 180 -1.69 16.28 6.39
CA ILE A 180 -1.99 16.28 7.82
C ILE A 180 -2.50 17.69 8.15
N PRO A 181 -3.78 17.88 8.49
CA PRO A 181 -4.26 19.18 8.92
C PRO A 181 -3.57 19.54 10.23
N VAL A 182 -2.63 20.47 10.16
CA VAL A 182 -1.95 21.01 11.34
C VAL A 182 -2.89 22.03 11.98
N PHE A 183 -3.50 21.68 13.11
CA PHE A 183 -4.49 22.53 13.79
C PHE A 183 -3.88 23.83 14.36
N ARG A 184 -2.56 23.83 14.66
CA ARG A 184 -1.81 25.00 15.11
C ARG A 184 -0.40 24.98 14.54
N ALA A 185 0.16 26.17 14.31
CA ALA A 185 1.56 26.32 13.94
C ALA A 185 2.46 25.72 15.04
N PRO A 186 3.59 25.08 14.67
CA PRO A 186 4.58 24.63 15.64
C PRO A 186 5.03 25.83 16.48
N ALA A 187 4.99 25.69 17.80
CA ALA A 187 5.58 26.68 18.69
C ALA A 187 7.10 26.67 18.49
N PHE A 188 7.69 27.87 18.39
CA PHE A 188 9.14 28.07 18.34
C PHE A 188 9.81 27.67 19.65
#